data_AF-A0A2T1C043-F1
#
_entry.id   AF-A0A2T1C043-F1
#
_cell.length_a   1.000
_cell.length_b   1.000
_cell.length_c   1.000
_cell.angle_alpha   90.00
_cell.angle_beta   90.00
_cell.angle_gamma   90.00
#
_symmetry.space_group_name_H-M   'P 1'
#
loop_
_entity.id
_entity.type
_entity.pdbx_description
1 polymer ?
#
loop_
_entity_poly.entity_id
_entity_poly.type
_entity_poly.pdbx_seq_one_letter_code
_entity_poly.pdbx_strand_id
1 'polypeptide(L)'
;MTLTLNLSPELERDLLREANRHGVSLEVLALQLLTDSISLKQKQTEAVNLLQSWIDDEDDEEQQETGKYLLRVLDEDRLSDRKLFPPELKGISW
;
A
#
# COMPACT_ATOMS: atom_id res chain seq x y z
N MET A 1 6.76 -26.11 19.29
CA MET A 1 5.31 -25.83 19.41
C MET A 1 4.60 -26.51 18.26
N THR A 2 3.40 -27.06 18.48
CA THR A 2 2.59 -27.73 17.45
C THR A 2 1.32 -26.94 17.20
N LEU A 3 1.02 -26.63 15.94
CA LEU A 3 -0.19 -25.94 15.51
C LEU A 3 -1.03 -26.90 14.67
N THR A 4 -2.32 -27.07 15.01
CA THR A 4 -3.25 -27.90 14.23
C THR A 4 -4.18 -26.98 13.44
N LEU A 5 -4.20 -27.14 12.12
CA LEU A 5 -5.08 -26.39 11.22
C LEU A 5 -6.26 -27.28 10.82
N ASN A 6 -7.47 -26.84 11.16
CA ASN A 6 -8.69 -27.48 10.65
C ASN A 6 -9.08 -26.81 9.34
N LEU A 7 -8.88 -27.51 8.23
CA LEU A 7 -9.16 -27.00 6.88
C LEU A 7 -10.46 -27.61 6.34
N SER A 8 -11.12 -26.92 5.43
CA SER A 8 -12.18 -27.55 4.64
C SER A 8 -11.55 -28.59 3.69
N PRO A 9 -12.29 -29.65 3.31
CA PRO A 9 -11.76 -30.68 2.39
C PRO A 9 -11.30 -30.11 1.04
N GLU A 10 -11.95 -29.03 0.58
CA GLU A 10 -11.60 -28.33 -0.65
C GLU A 10 -10.25 -27.63 -0.52
N LEU A 11 -10.06 -26.88 0.58
CA LEU A 11 -8.85 -26.12 0.82
C LEU A 11 -7.64 -27.03 1.06
N GLU A 12 -7.84 -28.14 1.77
CA GLU A 12 -6.80 -29.16 1.97
C GLU A 12 -6.33 -29.75 0.63
N ARG A 13 -7.27 -30.07 -0.27
CA ARG A 13 -6.95 -30.60 -1.60
C ARG A 13 -6.18 -29.59 -2.45
N ASP A 14 -6.57 -28.33 -2.40
CA ASP A 14 -5.90 -27.28 -3.17
C ASP A 14 -4.49 -27.00 -2.63
N LEU A 15 -4.31 -26.97 -1.31
CA LEU A 15 -2.99 -26.87 -0.67
C LEU A 15 -2.09 -28.05 -1.03
N LEU A 16 -2.60 -29.28 -1.00
CA LEU A 16 -1.86 -30.47 -1.42
C LEU A 16 -1.45 -30.39 -2.90
N ARG A 17 -2.35 -29.92 -3.77
CA ARG A 17 -2.04 -29.73 -5.20
C ARG A 17 -0.92 -28.71 -5.37
N GLU A 18 -1.00 -27.59 -4.67
CA GLU A 18 -0.03 -26.51 -4.82
C GLU A 18 1.33 -26.88 -4.21
N ALA A 19 1.35 -27.61 -3.09
CA ALA A 19 2.58 -28.13 -2.49
C ALA A 19 3.33 -29.06 -3.46
N ASN A 20 2.58 -29.94 -4.14
CA ASN A 20 3.13 -30.80 -5.18
C ASN A 20 3.67 -30.01 -6.38
N ARG A 21 3.03 -28.91 -6.78
CA ARG A 21 3.52 -28.04 -7.88
C ARG A 21 4.82 -27.34 -7.52
N HIS A 22 4.96 -26.92 -6.27
CA HIS A 22 6.18 -26.30 -5.74
C HIS A 22 7.26 -27.31 -5.35
N GLY A 23 6.95 -28.62 -5.34
CA GLY A 23 7.89 -29.67 -4.94
C GLY A 23 8.25 -29.63 -3.46
N VAL A 24 7.39 -29.07 -2.62
CA VAL A 24 7.60 -28.94 -1.17
C VAL A 24 6.54 -29.73 -0.40
N SER A 25 6.79 -29.97 0.89
CA SER A 25 5.78 -30.62 1.74
C SER A 25 4.61 -29.68 2.03
N LEU A 26 3.46 -30.27 2.37
CA LEU A 26 2.25 -29.53 2.75
C LEU A 26 2.52 -28.57 3.90
N GLU A 27 3.27 -29.03 4.91
CA GLU A 27 3.57 -28.26 6.12
C GLU A 27 4.43 -27.05 5.79
N VAL A 28 5.43 -27.21 4.91
CA VAL A 28 6.30 -26.11 4.47
C VAL A 28 5.50 -25.06 3.71
N LEU A 29 4.67 -25.48 2.76
CA LEU A 29 3.85 -24.54 2.01
C LEU A 29 2.84 -23.82 2.91
N ALA A 30 2.17 -24.55 3.80
CA ALA A 30 1.20 -23.96 4.73
C ALA A 30 1.87 -22.93 5.65
N LEU A 31 3.06 -23.24 6.18
CA LEU A 31 3.82 -22.31 7.02
C LEU A 31 4.25 -21.06 6.26
N GLN A 32 4.68 -21.21 5.00
CA GLN A 32 5.07 -20.09 4.16
C GLN A 32 3.87 -19.17 3.89
N LEU A 33 2.73 -19.73 3.48
CA LEU A 33 1.50 -18.94 3.24
C LEU A 33 1.00 -18.23 4.51
N LEU A 34 1.07 -18.90 5.66
CA LEU A 34 0.73 -18.30 6.96
C LEU A 34 1.67 -17.14 7.29
N THR A 35 2.97 -17.32 7.07
CA THR A 35 3.97 -16.27 7.32
C THR A 35 3.76 -15.07 6.41
N ASP A 36 3.55 -15.31 5.12
CA ASP A 36 3.34 -14.27 4.11
C ASP A 36 2.05 -13.49 4.38
N SER A 37 0.97 -14.19 4.73
CA SER A 37 -0.32 -13.55 5.06
C SER A 37 -0.26 -12.70 6.33
N ILE A 38 0.42 -13.17 7.39
CA ILE A 38 0.62 -12.40 8.62
C ILE A 38 1.47 -11.17 8.33
N SER A 39 2.59 -11.32 7.61
CA SER A 39 3.47 -10.20 7.26
C SER A 39 2.75 -9.17 6.38
N LEU A 40 1.96 -9.61 5.40
CA LEU A 40 1.17 -8.72 4.56
C LEU A 40 0.16 -7.91 5.39
N LYS A 41 -0.54 -8.54 6.32
CA LYS A 41 -1.51 -7.86 7.20
C LYS A 41 -0.84 -6.82 8.10
N GLN A 42 0.36 -7.11 8.62
CA GLN A 42 1.15 -6.15 9.38
C GLN A 42 1.52 -4.93 8.53
N LYS A 43 2.09 -5.15 7.34
CA LYS A 43 2.43 -4.07 6.40
C LYS A 43 1.23 -3.21 6.01
N GLN A 44 0.07 -3.83 5.78
CA GLN A 44 -1.16 -3.10 5.50
C GLN A 44 -1.58 -2.23 6.68
N THR A 45 -1.46 -2.74 7.91
CA THR A 45 -1.78 -1.98 9.13
C THR A 45 -0.82 -0.82 9.33
N GLU A 46 0.47 -1.03 9.14
CA GLU A 46 1.50 0.02 9.19
C GLU A 46 1.26 1.10 8.14
N ALA A 47 0.92 0.71 6.90
CA ALA A 47 0.60 1.66 5.84
C ALA A 47 -0.65 2.48 6.18
N VAL A 48 -1.71 1.85 6.70
CA VAL A 48 -2.92 2.56 7.16
C VAL A 48 -2.60 3.54 8.28
N ASN A 49 -1.81 3.12 9.28
CA ASN A 49 -1.42 3.98 10.39
C ASN A 49 -0.56 5.17 9.92
N LEU A 50 0.34 4.95 8.97
CA LEU A 50 1.15 6.02 8.39
C LEU A 50 0.25 7.04 7.65
N LEU A 51 -0.66 6.56 6.81
CA LEU A 51 -1.62 7.44 6.12
C LEU A 51 -2.49 8.20 7.11
N GLN A 52 -2.96 7.54 8.17
CA GLN A 52 -3.72 8.18 9.23
C GLN A 52 -2.89 9.23 9.97
N SER A 53 -1.60 8.97 10.23
CA SER A 53 -0.72 9.96 10.87
C SER A 53 -0.53 11.22 10.03
N TRP A 54 -0.56 11.12 8.69
CA TRP A 54 -0.51 12.29 7.82
C TRP A 54 -1.83 13.08 7.79
N ILE A 55 -2.94 12.39 7.98
CA ILE A 55 -4.26 13.01 8.11
C ILE A 55 -4.39 13.69 9.48
N ASP A 56 -3.86 13.05 10.52
CA ASP A 56 -3.95 13.50 11.91
C ASP A 56 -2.86 14.53 12.28
N ASP A 57 -1.82 14.70 11.45
CA ASP A 57 -0.89 15.84 11.55
C ASP A 57 -1.65 17.10 11.07
N GLU A 58 -2.45 17.66 11.99
CA GLU A 58 -3.34 18.81 11.85
C GLU A 58 -2.61 20.15 11.58
N ASP A 59 -1.73 20.21 10.57
CA ASP A 59 -1.35 21.49 9.98
C ASP A 59 -1.76 21.56 8.51
N ASP A 60 -3.06 21.34 8.29
CA ASP A 60 -3.71 21.55 7.00
C ASP A 60 -3.39 22.95 6.43
N GLU A 61 -3.19 23.95 7.29
CA GLU A 61 -2.82 25.30 6.87
C GLU A 61 -1.38 25.36 6.36
N GLU A 62 -0.39 24.84 7.10
CA GLU A 62 1.02 24.76 6.68
C GLU A 62 1.18 23.88 5.44
N GLN A 63 0.47 22.75 5.36
CA GLN A 63 0.51 21.87 4.19
C GLN A 63 -0.09 22.56 2.95
N GLN A 64 -1.21 23.29 3.11
CA GLN A 64 -1.78 24.09 2.02
C GLN A 64 -0.87 25.24 1.61
N GLU A 65 -0.22 25.93 2.54
CA GLU A 65 0.74 27.00 2.24
C GLU A 65 1.98 26.45 1.52
N THR A 66 2.54 25.34 2.02
CA THR A 66 3.66 24.64 1.41
C THR A 66 3.32 24.18 -0.01
N GLY A 67 2.13 23.60 -0.20
CA GLY A 67 1.64 23.19 -1.51
C GLY A 67 1.49 24.37 -2.48
N LYS A 68 0.87 25.48 -2.04
CA LYS A 68 0.74 26.71 -2.86
C LYS A 68 2.11 27.27 -3.24
N TYR A 69 3.05 27.29 -2.30
CA TYR A 69 4.43 27.74 -2.55
C TYR A 69 5.13 26.86 -3.58
N LEU A 70 5.04 25.53 -3.44
CA LEU A 70 5.69 24.59 -4.36
C LEU A 70 5.15 24.72 -5.79
N LEU A 71 3.83 24.80 -5.96
CA LEU A 71 3.22 25.00 -7.28
C LEU A 71 3.70 26.30 -7.94
N ARG A 72 3.82 27.38 -7.16
CA ARG A 72 4.33 28.66 -7.64
C ARG A 72 5.78 28.54 -8.11
N VAL A 73 6.67 27.97 -7.28
CA VAL A 73 8.10 27.85 -7.61
C VAL A 73 8.31 26.98 -8.86
N LEU A 74 7.55 25.89 -9.01
CA LEU A 74 7.63 25.02 -10.19
C LEU A 74 7.15 25.71 -11.48
N ASP A 75 6.14 26.56 -11.40
CA ASP A 75 5.72 27.39 -12.54
C ASP A 75 6.76 28.49 -12.86
N GLU A 76 7.37 29.09 -11.84
CA GLU A 76 8.39 30.15 -11.99
C GLU A 76 9.74 29.64 -12.53
N ASP A 77 10.14 28.41 -12.19
CA ASP A 77 11.36 27.78 -12.72
C ASP A 77 11.25 27.44 -14.22
N ARG A 78 10.04 27.52 -14.78
CA ARG A 78 9.80 27.15 -16.17
C ARG A 78 10.21 28.26 -17.13
N LEU A 79 10.99 27.88 -18.15
CA LEU A 79 11.41 28.78 -19.24
C LEU A 79 10.28 29.18 -20.23
N SER A 80 9.04 28.80 -19.97
CA SER A 80 7.92 29.00 -20.91
C SER A 80 6.68 29.48 -20.18
N ASP A 81 6.01 30.49 -20.75
CA ASP A 81 4.90 31.24 -20.14
C ASP A 81 3.65 30.42 -19.80
N ARG A 82 3.47 29.25 -20.44
CA ARG A 82 2.37 28.34 -20.06
C ARG A 82 2.64 27.77 -18.66
N LYS A 83 1.64 27.70 -17.79
CA LYS A 83 1.81 27.09 -16.45
C LYS A 83 1.80 25.56 -16.55
N LEU A 84 2.55 24.90 -15.67
CA LEU A 84 2.41 23.46 -15.40
C LEU A 84 1.10 23.21 -14.66
N PHE A 85 0.78 24.07 -13.70
CA PHE A 85 -0.40 23.91 -12.84
C PHE A 85 -1.38 25.09 -12.98
N PRO A 86 -2.06 25.22 -14.14
CA PRO A 86 -2.99 26.31 -14.39
C PRO A 86 -4.21 26.24 -13.44
N PRO A 87 -4.63 27.35 -12.80
CA PRO A 87 -5.74 27.37 -11.85
C PRO A 87 -7.05 26.82 -12.39
N GLU A 88 -7.34 27.04 -13.68
CA GLU A 88 -8.55 26.59 -14.36
C GLU A 88 -8.66 25.07 -14.49
N LEU A 89 -7.55 24.32 -14.34
CA LEU A 89 -7.56 22.86 -14.38
C LEU A 89 -7.66 22.23 -12.99
N LYS A 90 -7.56 22.99 -11.89
CA LYS A 90 -7.57 22.43 -10.53
C LYS A 90 -8.85 21.63 -10.28
N GLY A 91 -8.71 20.31 -10.09
CA GLY A 91 -9.83 19.38 -9.88
C GLY A 91 -10.52 18.87 -11.15
N ILE A 92 -10.01 19.20 -12.34
CA ILE A 92 -10.48 18.67 -13.64
C ILE A 92 -9.46 17.65 -14.18
N SER A 93 -8.21 18.07 -14.24
CA SER A 93 -7.04 17.20 -14.21
C SER A 93 -6.24 17.61 -12.98
N TRP A 94 -5.35 16.76 -12.48
CA TRP A 94 -4.83 16.85 -11.10
C TRP A 94 -5.90 16.45 -10.07
#